data_AF-M5BJ50-F1
#
_entry.id   AF-M5BJ50-F1
#
_cell.length_a   1.000
_cell.length_b   1.000
_cell.length_c   1.000
_cell.angle_alpha   90.00
_cell.angle_beta   90.00
_cell.angle_gamma   90.00
#
_symmetry.space_group_name_H-M   'P 1'
#
loop_
_entity.id
_entity.type
_entity.pdbx_description
1 polymer ?
#
loop_
_entity_poly.entity_id
_entity_poly.type
_entity_poly.pdbx_seq_one_letter_code
_entity_poly.pdbx_strand_id
1 'polypeptide(L)'
;MVIIRVMADRLGKKGIHGMNIFTKNMFLAEDRILCFELVAKAGDKWTLTYVKPSKAETDVPESAAELIGQRRRWLNGSFAASVYSLVHFFKLYKSGHGIVRMFFFHIQGLYNVFSLVFSWFALANLWLTFSIIIELLPDQNVYIFGTKAVTFYINQAFEWIYLAFLALQFVLALGNRPKGERLTYFITLCVFAFLGAYLILCSIWLTVLAFKDITFTSGSSTGQKVEQLLTGTNGVLMAALVATFGIYFISSFLYRDPWHMFSSFPQYMLLAPSFTNVLNTYAFCNLHDVSWGTKGSDKADVLPSVSSTKKEGAAAVVEDTEKIQEDIDAAFEETVKRAVTKIEVKEVIEKPTADDSNKTFRTRLVACWMLSNAALAVLIEQTNGYGVTEVQQKKIQNTYFRVILWCTFGLSMVRFIGCLYYFLRRNLFRMCRRN
;
A
#
# COMPACT_ATOMS: atom_id res chain seq x y z
N MET A 1 -19.83 -3.28 12.78
CA MET A 1 -19.10 -4.23 11.93
C MET A 1 -19.75 -5.61 11.82
N VAL A 2 -20.00 -6.34 12.91
CA VAL A 2 -20.65 -7.68 12.86
C VAL A 2 -22.04 -7.64 12.17
N ILE A 3 -22.79 -6.55 12.37
CA ILE A 3 -24.15 -6.38 11.84
C ILE A 3 -24.19 -6.36 10.29
N ILE A 4 -23.22 -5.72 9.62
CA ILE A 4 -23.20 -5.62 8.15
C ILE A 4 -22.90 -6.99 7.51
N ARG A 5 -22.04 -7.81 8.14
CA ARG A 5 -21.69 -9.14 7.65
C ARG A 5 -22.82 -10.15 7.85
N VAL A 6 -23.46 -10.13 9.02
CA VAL A 6 -24.66 -10.94 9.29
C VAL A 6 -25.80 -10.57 8.32
N MET A 7 -25.94 -9.29 7.98
CA MET A 7 -26.91 -8.86 6.97
C MET A 7 -26.48 -9.25 5.54
N ALA A 8 -25.20 -9.18 5.19
CA ALA A 8 -24.69 -9.57 3.89
C ALA A 8 -24.85 -11.08 3.62
N ASP A 9 -24.58 -11.93 4.61
CA ASP A 9 -24.77 -13.38 4.53
C ASP A 9 -26.26 -13.73 4.47
N ARG A 10 -27.12 -13.00 5.21
CA ARG A 10 -28.59 -13.14 5.13
C ARG A 10 -29.18 -12.72 3.79
N LEU A 11 -28.55 -11.79 3.07
CA LEU A 11 -29.06 -11.25 1.81
C LEU A 11 -28.65 -12.07 0.56
N GLY A 12 -27.75 -13.05 0.70
CA GLY A 12 -27.37 -13.97 -0.39
C GLY A 12 -26.93 -13.23 -1.66
N LYS A 13 -27.61 -13.47 -2.80
CA LYS A 13 -27.34 -12.78 -4.08
C LYS A 13 -27.61 -11.27 -4.05
N LYS A 14 -28.44 -10.77 -3.12
CA LYS A 14 -28.65 -9.32 -2.88
C LYS A 14 -27.60 -8.73 -1.93
N GLY A 15 -26.73 -9.56 -1.34
CA GLY A 15 -25.63 -9.19 -0.45
C GLY A 15 -24.27 -9.20 -1.14
N ILE A 16 -23.19 -9.39 -0.37
CA ILE A 16 -21.79 -9.32 -0.84
C ILE A 16 -21.50 -10.27 -2.01
N HIS A 17 -22.17 -11.42 -2.08
CA HIS A 17 -21.92 -12.42 -3.11
C HIS A 17 -22.30 -11.99 -4.53
N GLY A 18 -23.28 -11.09 -4.69
CA GLY A 18 -23.71 -10.59 -6.01
C GLY A 18 -23.03 -9.29 -6.46
N MET A 19 -22.18 -8.68 -5.62
CA MET A 19 -21.58 -7.38 -5.91
C MET A 19 -20.29 -7.48 -6.74
N ASN A 20 -20.05 -6.46 -7.56
CA ASN A 20 -18.79 -6.30 -8.30
C ASN A 20 -17.59 -6.18 -7.32
N ILE A 21 -16.41 -6.61 -7.75
CA ILE A 21 -15.18 -6.62 -6.95
C ILE A 21 -14.80 -5.25 -6.40
N PHE A 22 -15.09 -4.18 -7.16
CA PHE A 22 -14.86 -2.82 -6.70
C PHE A 22 -15.73 -2.49 -5.48
N THR A 23 -17.02 -2.82 -5.53
CA THR A 23 -17.95 -2.64 -4.42
C THR A 23 -17.58 -3.54 -3.23
N LYS A 24 -17.10 -4.77 -3.47
CA LYS A 24 -16.61 -5.64 -2.39
C LYS A 24 -15.39 -5.05 -1.67
N ASN A 25 -14.42 -4.52 -2.42
CA ASN A 25 -13.26 -3.83 -1.85
C ASN A 25 -13.66 -2.54 -1.11
N MET A 26 -14.70 -1.85 -1.58
CA MET A 26 -15.27 -0.69 -0.91
C MET A 26 -15.77 -1.03 0.51
N PHE A 27 -16.37 -2.20 0.72
CA PHE A 27 -16.79 -2.65 2.05
C PHE A 27 -15.62 -2.97 2.98
N LEU A 28 -14.40 -3.22 2.47
CA LEU A 28 -13.21 -3.35 3.32
C LEU A 28 -12.85 -2.04 4.05
N ALA A 29 -13.32 -0.90 3.54
CA ALA A 29 -13.21 0.42 4.13
C ALA A 29 -14.59 1.11 4.23
N GLU A 30 -15.57 0.35 4.76
CA GLU A 30 -16.96 0.81 4.96
C GLU A 30 -17.05 2.14 5.73
N ASP A 31 -16.16 2.34 6.69
CA ASP A 31 -16.05 3.53 7.54
C ASP A 31 -15.77 4.80 6.71
N ARG A 32 -14.85 4.71 5.75
CA ARG A 32 -14.49 5.83 4.87
C ARG A 32 -15.62 6.19 3.91
N ILE A 33 -16.31 5.18 3.41
CA ILE A 33 -17.42 5.35 2.46
C ILE A 33 -18.63 5.94 3.16
N LEU A 34 -18.95 5.42 4.35
CA LEU A 34 -19.97 5.99 5.20
C LEU A 34 -19.67 7.46 5.48
N CYS A 35 -18.43 7.80 5.85
CA CYS A 35 -18.01 9.19 6.07
C CYS A 35 -18.27 10.07 4.84
N PHE A 36 -17.95 9.60 3.63
CA PHE A 36 -18.24 10.34 2.41
C PHE A 36 -19.75 10.53 2.18
N GLU A 37 -20.55 9.46 2.26
CA GLU A 37 -22.00 9.52 2.05
C GLU A 37 -22.71 10.38 3.11
N LEU A 38 -22.23 10.40 4.35
CA LEU A 38 -22.73 11.29 5.39
C LEU A 38 -22.52 12.77 5.00
N VAL A 39 -21.32 13.11 4.53
CA VAL A 39 -20.99 14.49 4.12
C VAL A 39 -21.73 14.89 2.84
N ALA A 40 -21.93 13.95 1.93
CA ALA A 40 -22.60 14.16 0.64
C ALA A 40 -24.13 13.99 0.69
N LYS A 41 -24.71 13.76 1.88
CA LYS A 41 -26.14 13.53 2.04
C LYS A 41 -26.95 14.72 1.50
N ALA A 42 -27.91 14.41 0.63
CA ALA A 42 -28.69 15.42 -0.06
C ALA A 42 -29.54 16.26 0.92
N GLY A 43 -29.58 17.58 0.73
CA GLY A 43 -30.31 18.51 1.59
C GLY A 43 -29.71 18.74 2.99
N ASP A 44 -28.79 17.89 3.44
CA ASP A 44 -28.18 17.96 4.76
C ASP A 44 -26.80 18.66 4.73
N LYS A 45 -26.37 19.17 5.89
CA LYS A 45 -25.08 19.87 6.07
C LYS A 45 -24.17 19.17 7.08
N TRP A 46 -24.10 17.85 7.04
CA TRP A 46 -23.37 17.06 8.03
C TRP A 46 -21.87 17.27 7.93
N THR A 47 -21.20 17.43 9.08
CA THR A 47 -19.78 17.74 9.15
C THR A 47 -19.04 16.71 9.99
N LEU A 48 -17.92 16.21 9.47
CA LEU A 48 -17.00 15.34 10.21
C LEU A 48 -15.92 16.19 10.89
N THR A 49 -15.59 15.86 12.14
CA THR A 49 -14.56 16.57 12.92
C THR A 49 -13.71 15.58 13.69
N TYR A 50 -12.39 15.80 13.69
CA TYR A 50 -11.46 15.04 14.52
C TYR A 50 -11.43 15.54 15.97
N VAL A 51 -11.62 14.63 16.92
CA VAL A 51 -11.67 14.94 18.36
C VAL A 51 -10.44 14.34 19.05
N LYS A 52 -9.35 15.11 19.21
CA LYS A 52 -8.06 14.63 19.80
C LYS A 52 -8.20 13.82 21.11
N PRO A 53 -9.10 14.18 22.07
CA PRO A 53 -9.26 13.39 23.30
C PRO A 53 -9.92 12.03 23.10
N SER A 54 -10.63 11.80 22.00
CA SER A 54 -11.27 10.52 21.68
C SER A 54 -10.19 9.54 21.20
N LYS A 55 -9.63 8.78 22.15
CA LYS A 55 -8.60 7.77 21.90
C LYS A 55 -9.21 6.38 21.91
N ALA A 56 -8.73 5.53 21.00
CA ALA A 56 -8.98 4.11 21.00
C ALA A 56 -7.63 3.39 20.93
N GLU A 57 -7.50 2.31 21.68
CA GLU A 57 -6.31 1.45 21.67
C GLU A 57 -6.61 0.22 20.81
N THR A 58 -5.60 -0.25 20.09
CA THR A 58 -5.72 -1.41 19.21
C THR A 58 -4.43 -2.20 19.24
N ASP A 59 -4.54 -3.51 19.15
CA ASP A 59 -3.38 -4.39 19.08
C ASP A 59 -2.58 -4.13 17.80
N VAL A 60 -1.26 -4.11 17.95
CA VAL A 60 -0.33 -4.11 16.81
C VAL A 60 -0.15 -5.54 16.29
N PRO A 61 0.11 -5.71 14.99
CA PRO A 61 0.48 -7.03 14.45
C PRO A 61 1.83 -7.47 15.02
N GLU A 62 1.91 -8.73 15.46
CA GLU A 62 3.12 -9.27 16.10
C GLU A 62 4.04 -10.02 15.11
N SER A 63 3.56 -10.25 13.89
CA SER A 63 4.32 -10.94 12.84
C SER A 63 4.22 -10.25 11.49
N ALA A 64 5.24 -10.44 10.65
CA ALA A 64 5.27 -9.93 9.28
C ALA A 64 4.05 -10.41 8.46
N ALA A 65 3.66 -11.68 8.61
CA ALA A 65 2.51 -12.24 7.89
C ALA A 65 1.18 -11.58 8.30
N GLU A 66 1.01 -11.27 9.60
CA GLU A 66 -0.16 -10.55 10.08
C GLU A 66 -0.18 -9.10 9.58
N LEU A 67 0.96 -8.42 9.64
CA LEU A 67 1.11 -7.05 9.12
C LEU A 67 0.76 -6.98 7.62
N ILE A 68 1.27 -7.91 6.81
CA ILE A 68 0.99 -7.97 5.37
C ILE A 68 -0.51 -8.20 5.12
N GLY A 69 -1.11 -9.16 5.83
CA GLY A 69 -2.55 -9.45 5.72
C GLY A 69 -3.43 -8.26 6.12
N GLN A 70 -3.07 -7.56 7.20
CA GLN A 70 -3.78 -6.36 7.64
C GLN A 70 -3.67 -5.23 6.62
N ARG A 71 -2.46 -5.02 6.09
CA ARG A 71 -2.16 -3.93 5.15
C ARG A 71 -2.76 -4.16 3.78
N ARG A 72 -2.87 -5.41 3.31
CA ARG A 72 -3.68 -5.76 2.11
C ARG A 72 -5.07 -5.17 2.19
N ARG A 73 -5.78 -5.45 3.29
CA ARG A 73 -7.17 -4.97 3.51
C ARG A 73 -7.24 -3.45 3.48
N TRP A 74 -6.36 -2.81 4.26
CA TRP A 74 -6.37 -1.36 4.41
C TRP A 74 -6.00 -0.64 3.12
N LEU A 75 -5.01 -1.12 2.38
CA LEU A 75 -4.57 -0.51 1.12
C LEU A 75 -5.64 -0.67 0.04
N ASN A 76 -6.18 -1.88 -0.15
CA ASN A 76 -7.20 -2.13 -1.16
C ASN A 76 -8.51 -1.37 -0.85
N GLY A 77 -8.95 -1.38 0.41
CA GLY A 77 -10.11 -0.59 0.85
C GLY A 77 -9.88 0.91 0.71
N SER A 78 -8.69 1.41 1.07
CA SER A 78 -8.34 2.83 0.90
C SER A 78 -8.35 3.26 -0.57
N PHE A 79 -7.81 2.42 -1.46
CA PHE A 79 -7.77 2.67 -2.89
C PHE A 79 -9.18 2.74 -3.47
N ALA A 80 -10.02 1.73 -3.19
CA ALA A 80 -11.42 1.71 -3.63
C ALA A 80 -12.20 2.91 -3.10
N ALA A 81 -12.04 3.26 -1.82
CA ALA A 81 -12.72 4.40 -1.22
C ALA A 81 -12.29 5.75 -1.81
N SER A 82 -11.01 5.90 -2.11
CA SER A 82 -10.49 7.11 -2.75
C SER A 82 -11.07 7.28 -4.15
N VAL A 83 -11.02 6.23 -4.98
CA VAL A 83 -11.64 6.23 -6.32
C VAL A 83 -13.14 6.52 -6.23
N TYR A 84 -13.85 5.86 -5.31
CA TYR A 84 -15.28 6.07 -5.11
C TYR A 84 -15.62 7.53 -4.79
N SER A 85 -14.90 8.14 -3.85
CA SER A 85 -15.13 9.53 -3.44
C SER A 85 -14.86 10.55 -4.56
N LEU A 86 -13.91 10.25 -5.46
CA LEU A 86 -13.59 11.09 -6.61
C LEU A 86 -14.65 10.96 -7.71
N VAL A 87 -15.06 9.73 -8.05
CA VAL A 87 -16.12 9.48 -9.04
C VAL A 87 -17.44 10.11 -8.60
N HIS A 88 -17.77 10.01 -7.32
CA HIS A 88 -19.02 10.54 -6.77
C HIS A 88 -18.89 11.97 -6.22
N PHE A 89 -17.77 12.66 -6.46
CA PHE A 89 -17.50 13.98 -5.89
C PHE A 89 -18.66 14.96 -6.09
N PHE A 90 -19.29 14.93 -7.27
CA PHE A 90 -20.41 15.81 -7.60
C PHE A 90 -21.69 15.56 -6.77
N LYS A 91 -21.80 14.44 -6.03
CA LYS A 91 -22.87 14.27 -5.03
C LYS A 91 -22.84 15.37 -3.96
N LEU A 92 -21.67 15.92 -3.65
CA LEU A 92 -21.54 17.03 -2.69
C LEU A 92 -22.36 18.26 -3.09
N TYR A 93 -22.64 18.48 -4.37
CA TYR A 93 -23.50 19.58 -4.82
C TYR A 93 -24.98 19.38 -4.50
N LYS A 94 -25.41 18.14 -4.23
CA LYS A 94 -26.76 17.85 -3.76
C LYS A 94 -26.91 18.07 -2.25
N SER A 95 -25.79 18.18 -1.52
CA SER A 95 -25.80 18.50 -0.10
C SER A 95 -26.14 19.98 0.14
N GLY A 96 -26.47 20.34 1.38
CA GLY A 96 -26.73 21.73 1.74
C GLY A 96 -25.47 22.57 2.03
N HIS A 97 -24.26 22.09 1.78
CA HIS A 97 -23.01 22.78 2.15
C HIS A 97 -22.89 24.16 1.47
N GLY A 98 -22.37 25.15 2.20
CA GLY A 98 -22.18 26.51 1.67
C GLY A 98 -20.99 26.63 0.70
N ILE A 99 -20.97 27.73 -0.07
CA ILE A 99 -19.99 27.98 -1.15
C ILE A 99 -18.54 27.86 -0.68
N VAL A 100 -18.20 28.45 0.46
CA VAL A 100 -16.83 28.39 1.02
C VAL A 100 -16.40 26.95 1.30
N ARG A 101 -17.29 26.13 1.86
CA ARG A 101 -17.00 24.73 2.16
C ARG A 101 -16.88 23.91 0.87
N MET A 102 -17.73 24.19 -0.11
CA MET A 102 -17.64 23.58 -1.45
C MET A 102 -16.31 23.90 -2.12
N PHE A 103 -15.80 25.13 -2.01
CA PHE A 103 -14.46 25.49 -2.50
C PHE A 103 -13.37 24.62 -1.86
N PHE A 104 -13.35 24.47 -0.53
CA PHE A 104 -12.38 23.60 0.14
C PHE A 104 -12.55 22.11 -0.21
N PHE A 105 -13.76 21.64 -0.52
CA PHE A 105 -13.94 20.29 -1.03
C PHE A 105 -13.28 20.10 -2.40
N HIS A 106 -13.25 21.10 -3.29
CA HIS A 106 -12.51 21.00 -4.55
C HIS A 106 -11.01 20.92 -4.31
N ILE A 107 -10.47 21.72 -3.37
CA ILE A 107 -9.06 21.62 -2.97
C ILE A 107 -8.75 20.21 -2.45
N GLN A 108 -9.61 19.65 -1.60
CA GLN A 108 -9.46 18.30 -1.08
C GLN A 108 -9.58 17.23 -2.18
N GLY A 109 -10.52 17.40 -3.12
CA GLY A 109 -10.68 16.54 -4.28
C GLY A 109 -9.42 16.53 -5.16
N LEU A 110 -8.87 17.71 -5.47
CA LEU A 110 -7.63 17.86 -6.22
C LEU A 110 -6.45 17.20 -5.50
N TYR A 111 -6.30 17.43 -4.20
CA TYR A 111 -5.29 16.76 -3.37
C TYR A 111 -5.43 15.23 -3.42
N ASN A 112 -6.65 14.70 -3.37
CA ASN A 112 -6.91 13.26 -3.48
C ASN A 112 -6.56 12.71 -4.87
N VAL A 113 -6.85 13.44 -5.95
CA VAL A 113 -6.42 13.07 -7.31
C VAL A 113 -4.91 12.97 -7.39
N PHE A 114 -4.18 14.01 -6.96
CA PHE A 114 -2.71 13.99 -6.97
C PHE A 114 -2.15 12.89 -6.09
N SER A 115 -2.71 12.68 -4.90
CA SER A 115 -2.30 11.60 -3.99
C SER A 115 -2.51 10.22 -4.62
N LEU A 116 -3.62 10.02 -5.33
CA LEU A 116 -3.92 8.76 -6.01
C LEU A 116 -2.95 8.49 -7.16
N VAL A 117 -2.67 9.49 -8.01
CA VAL A 117 -1.70 9.38 -9.10
C VAL A 117 -0.30 9.10 -8.55
N PHE A 118 0.13 9.83 -7.52
CA PHE A 118 1.44 9.64 -6.90
C PHE A 118 1.55 8.26 -6.23
N SER A 119 0.48 7.78 -5.59
CA SER A 119 0.42 6.43 -5.03
C SER A 119 0.41 5.33 -6.09
N TRP A 120 -0.18 5.58 -7.26
CA TRP A 120 -0.19 4.64 -8.38
C TRP A 120 1.23 4.39 -8.91
N PHE A 121 2.03 5.46 -9.03
CA PHE A 121 3.42 5.40 -9.49
C PHE A 121 4.45 5.24 -8.36
N ALA A 122 4.01 4.95 -7.13
CA ALA A 122 4.89 4.90 -5.97
C ALA A 122 6.04 3.89 -6.11
N LEU A 123 5.81 2.77 -6.81
CA LEU A 123 6.79 1.71 -7.00
C LEU A 123 7.92 2.18 -7.92
N ALA A 124 7.60 2.81 -9.05
CA ALA A 124 8.57 3.46 -9.92
C ALA A 124 9.27 4.63 -9.24
N ASN A 125 8.52 5.50 -8.55
CA ASN A 125 9.08 6.67 -7.86
C ASN A 125 10.11 6.26 -6.80
N LEU A 126 9.83 5.20 -6.03
CA LEU A 126 10.76 4.71 -5.01
C LEU A 126 12.00 4.08 -5.62
N TRP A 127 11.85 3.28 -6.69
CA TRP A 127 12.98 2.72 -7.44
C TRP A 127 13.88 3.82 -8.00
N LEU A 128 13.30 4.77 -8.74
CA LEU A 128 14.04 5.89 -9.35
C LEU A 128 14.70 6.78 -8.28
N THR A 129 14.04 7.00 -7.14
CA THR A 129 14.65 7.72 -6.02
C THR A 129 15.87 6.96 -5.48
N PHE A 130 15.78 5.62 -5.41
CA PHE A 130 16.87 4.79 -4.94
C PHE A 130 18.06 4.82 -5.91
N SER A 131 17.87 4.48 -7.19
CA SER A 131 18.95 4.44 -8.19
C SER A 131 19.60 5.81 -8.39
N ILE A 132 18.80 6.87 -8.59
CA ILE A 132 19.33 8.23 -8.84
C ILE A 132 20.15 8.73 -7.64
N ILE A 133 19.70 8.53 -6.39
CA ILE A 133 20.41 9.07 -5.22
C ILE A 133 21.76 8.38 -5.01
N ILE A 134 21.82 7.06 -5.17
CA ILE A 134 23.06 6.32 -4.91
C ILE A 134 24.08 6.55 -6.04
N GLU A 135 23.64 6.76 -7.28
CA GLU A 135 24.50 7.13 -8.40
C GLU A 135 24.98 8.58 -8.33
N LEU A 136 24.17 9.49 -7.79
CA LEU A 136 24.51 10.90 -7.68
C LEU A 136 25.66 11.17 -6.68
N LEU A 137 25.84 10.31 -5.67
CA LEU A 137 26.84 10.52 -4.62
C LEU A 137 28.30 10.39 -5.13
N PRO A 138 28.68 9.33 -5.90
CA PRO A 138 29.99 9.26 -6.56
C PRO A 138 30.29 10.40 -7.54
N ASP A 139 29.26 10.96 -8.19
CA ASP A 139 29.39 12.13 -9.08
C ASP A 139 29.81 13.40 -8.33
N GLN A 140 29.53 13.48 -7.03
CA GLN A 140 29.99 14.55 -6.13
C GLN A 140 31.34 14.24 -5.46
N ASN A 141 32.10 13.28 -5.99
CA ASN A 141 33.38 12.82 -5.44
C ASN A 141 33.30 12.27 -4.01
N VAL A 142 32.17 11.68 -3.63
CA VAL A 142 32.02 11.00 -2.34
C VAL A 142 31.94 9.48 -2.54
N TYR A 143 32.88 8.77 -1.95
CA TYR A 143 33.03 7.32 -2.07
C TYR A 143 32.87 6.66 -0.69
N ILE A 144 31.67 6.15 -0.39
CA ILE A 144 31.38 5.50 0.91
C ILE A 144 32.28 4.28 1.14
N PHE A 145 32.65 3.57 0.07
CA PHE A 145 33.42 2.33 0.15
C PHE A 145 34.89 2.51 -0.25
N GLY A 146 35.43 3.72 -0.04
CA GLY A 146 36.85 4.04 -0.22
C GLY A 146 37.20 4.52 -1.63
N THR A 147 37.03 3.69 -2.66
CA THR A 147 37.37 4.06 -4.05
C THR A 147 36.13 4.24 -4.92
N LYS A 148 36.28 5.02 -6.01
CA LYS A 148 35.23 5.21 -7.03
C LYS A 148 34.77 3.89 -7.64
N ALA A 149 35.71 3.02 -8.00
CA ALA A 149 35.42 1.73 -8.62
C ALA A 149 34.66 0.81 -7.66
N VAL A 150 35.13 0.66 -6.41
CA VAL A 150 34.46 -0.20 -5.42
C VAL A 150 33.06 0.31 -5.10
N THR A 151 32.89 1.64 -4.93
CA THR A 151 31.57 2.23 -4.68
C THR A 151 30.61 2.00 -5.84
N PHE A 152 31.08 2.15 -7.09
CA PHE A 152 30.28 1.88 -8.28
C PHE A 152 29.77 0.43 -8.33
N TYR A 153 30.63 -0.56 -8.12
CA TYR A 153 30.22 -1.97 -8.14
C TYR A 153 29.27 -2.34 -7.00
N ILE A 154 29.45 -1.76 -5.81
CA ILE A 154 28.54 -2.00 -4.68
C ILE A 154 27.17 -1.37 -4.95
N ASN A 155 27.11 -0.16 -5.49
CA ASN A 155 25.84 0.49 -5.83
C ASN A 155 25.07 -0.31 -6.88
N GLN A 156 25.75 -0.78 -7.93
CA GLN A 156 25.15 -1.67 -8.91
C GLN A 156 24.67 -3.00 -8.29
N ALA A 157 25.44 -3.58 -7.37
CA ALA A 157 24.98 -4.77 -6.66
C ALA A 157 23.71 -4.50 -5.84
N PHE A 158 23.60 -3.34 -5.18
CA PHE A 158 22.41 -2.96 -4.44
C PHE A 158 21.19 -2.72 -5.33
N GLU A 159 21.37 -2.14 -6.51
CA GLU A 159 20.32 -2.03 -7.54
C GLU A 159 19.80 -3.39 -7.99
N TRP A 160 20.71 -4.32 -8.30
CA TRP A 160 20.34 -5.68 -8.68
C TRP A 160 19.62 -6.42 -7.55
N ILE A 161 20.09 -6.28 -6.31
CA ILE A 161 19.42 -6.84 -5.13
C ILE A 161 18.03 -6.23 -4.97
N TYR A 162 17.88 -4.92 -5.10
CA TYR A 162 16.58 -4.26 -5.02
C TYR A 162 15.59 -4.84 -6.05
N LEU A 163 15.99 -4.88 -7.34
CA LEU A 163 15.13 -5.38 -8.41
C LEU A 163 14.82 -6.87 -8.27
N ALA A 164 15.80 -7.69 -7.88
CA ALA A 164 15.60 -9.11 -7.64
C ALA A 164 14.61 -9.35 -6.51
N PHE A 165 14.72 -8.63 -5.39
CA PHE A 165 13.81 -8.75 -4.26
C PHE A 165 12.43 -8.18 -4.55
N LEU A 166 12.33 -7.14 -5.39
CA LEU A 166 11.07 -6.61 -5.90
C LEU A 166 10.37 -7.64 -6.81
N ALA A 167 11.09 -8.26 -7.75
CA ALA A 167 10.57 -9.33 -8.59
C ALA A 167 10.11 -10.53 -7.73
N LEU A 168 10.89 -10.89 -6.71
CA LEU A 168 10.51 -11.90 -5.73
C LEU A 168 9.19 -11.55 -5.01
N GLN A 169 8.91 -10.27 -4.73
CA GLN A 169 7.63 -9.88 -4.13
C GLN A 169 6.45 -10.19 -5.04
N PHE A 170 6.57 -9.99 -6.36
CA PHE A 170 5.52 -10.37 -7.30
C PHE A 170 5.30 -11.88 -7.33
N VAL A 171 6.38 -12.67 -7.33
CA VAL A 171 6.30 -14.14 -7.28
C VAL A 171 5.61 -14.60 -6.00
N LEU A 172 6.05 -14.10 -4.83
CA LEU A 172 5.47 -14.46 -3.55
C LEU A 172 4.01 -14.01 -3.42
N ALA A 173 3.68 -12.81 -3.90
CA ALA A 173 2.34 -12.25 -3.77
C ALA A 173 1.29 -12.96 -4.63
N LEU A 174 1.69 -13.52 -5.78
CA LEU A 174 0.81 -14.28 -6.66
C LEU A 174 0.78 -15.77 -6.32
N GLY A 175 1.90 -16.33 -5.84
CA GLY A 175 2.05 -17.77 -5.60
C GLY A 175 1.62 -18.23 -4.22
N ASN A 176 1.93 -17.48 -3.15
CA ASN A 176 1.82 -17.96 -1.78
C ASN A 176 1.13 -16.98 -0.83
N ARG A 177 0.49 -17.51 0.22
CA ARG A 177 0.00 -16.68 1.34
C ARG A 177 1.16 -16.35 2.29
N PRO A 178 1.23 -15.13 2.88
CA PRO A 178 2.29 -14.74 3.82
C PRO A 178 2.42 -15.67 5.03
N LYS A 179 1.32 -16.33 5.42
CA LYS A 179 1.33 -17.31 6.52
C LYS A 179 2.10 -18.59 6.18
N GLY A 180 2.16 -18.97 4.90
CA GLY A 180 2.90 -20.13 4.41
C GLY A 180 4.40 -19.87 4.28
N GLU A 181 4.79 -18.63 3.92
CA GLU A 181 6.18 -18.25 3.63
C GLU A 181 6.71 -17.15 4.56
N ARG A 182 6.55 -17.34 5.87
CA ARG A 182 6.85 -16.28 6.87
C ARG A 182 8.31 -15.83 6.84
N LEU A 183 9.24 -16.78 6.71
CA LEU A 183 10.68 -16.51 6.71
C LEU A 183 11.08 -15.66 5.51
N THR A 184 10.62 -16.04 4.32
CA THR A 184 10.93 -15.35 3.08
C THR A 184 10.45 -13.90 3.12
N TYR A 185 9.22 -13.65 3.58
CA TYR A 185 8.71 -12.29 3.78
C TYR A 185 9.48 -11.51 4.86
N PHE A 186 9.93 -12.16 5.93
CA PHE A 186 10.75 -11.50 6.94
C PHE A 186 12.11 -11.06 6.37
N ILE A 187 12.79 -11.95 5.63
CA ILE A 187 14.07 -11.64 4.98
C ILE A 187 13.90 -10.47 4.01
N THR A 188 12.84 -10.43 3.22
CA THR A 188 12.63 -9.35 2.24
C THR A 188 12.41 -8.00 2.93
N LEU A 189 11.70 -7.97 4.08
CA LEU A 189 11.59 -6.76 4.91
C LEU A 189 12.96 -6.29 5.42
N CYS A 190 13.80 -7.20 5.91
CA CYS A 190 15.15 -6.86 6.38
C CYS A 190 16.05 -6.33 5.25
N VAL A 191 15.97 -6.91 4.04
CA VAL A 191 16.75 -6.45 2.88
C VAL A 191 16.32 -5.03 2.48
N PHE A 192 15.02 -4.77 2.37
CA PHE A 192 14.54 -3.41 2.09
C PHE A 192 14.84 -2.42 3.21
N ALA A 193 14.89 -2.86 4.46
CA ALA A 193 15.34 -2.02 5.58
C ALA A 193 16.83 -1.66 5.47
N PHE A 194 17.68 -2.60 5.08
CA PHE A 194 19.10 -2.35 4.82
C PHE A 194 19.29 -1.36 3.65
N LEU A 195 18.62 -1.59 2.52
CA LEU A 195 18.67 -0.68 1.37
C LEU A 195 18.10 0.71 1.72
N GLY A 196 17.04 0.76 2.54
CA GLY A 196 16.48 2.00 3.07
C GLY A 196 17.47 2.76 3.95
N ALA A 197 18.21 2.08 4.82
CA ALA A 197 19.27 2.69 5.63
C ALA A 197 20.35 3.31 4.73
N TYR A 198 20.78 2.58 3.70
CA TYR A 198 21.76 3.06 2.73
C TYR A 198 21.27 4.29 1.96
N LEU A 199 20.01 4.28 1.51
CA LEU A 199 19.37 5.43 0.86
C LEU A 199 19.32 6.66 1.77
N ILE A 200 18.94 6.48 3.03
CA ILE A 200 18.89 7.57 4.02
C ILE A 200 20.28 8.15 4.25
N LEU A 201 21.31 7.30 4.40
CA LEU A 201 22.69 7.73 4.56
C LEU A 201 23.15 8.59 3.37
N CYS A 202 22.94 8.10 2.14
CA CYS A 202 23.30 8.83 0.92
C CYS A 202 22.54 10.17 0.84
N SER A 203 21.25 10.16 1.14
CA SER A 203 20.40 11.36 1.12
C SER A 203 20.85 12.41 2.13
N ILE A 204 21.18 12.01 3.36
CA ILE A 204 21.70 12.91 4.40
C ILE A 204 23.04 13.49 3.95
N TRP A 205 23.93 12.65 3.41
CA TRP A 205 25.25 13.11 2.96
C TRP A 205 25.16 14.13 1.83
N LEU A 206 24.36 13.85 0.80
CA LEU A 206 24.10 14.79 -0.30
C LEU A 206 23.52 16.11 0.23
N THR A 207 22.61 16.02 1.20
CA THR A 207 22.02 17.21 1.82
C THR A 207 23.08 18.02 2.57
N VAL A 208 23.98 17.40 3.32
CA VAL A 208 25.09 18.08 4.01
C VAL A 208 26.05 18.75 3.03
N LEU A 209 26.43 18.08 1.94
CA LEU A 209 27.26 18.68 0.89
C LEU A 209 26.58 19.90 0.28
N ALA A 210 25.30 19.78 -0.08
CA ALA A 210 24.53 20.86 -0.64
C ALA A 210 24.48 22.08 0.29
N PHE A 211 24.39 21.87 1.61
CA PHE A 211 24.47 22.97 2.59
C PHE A 211 25.86 23.57 2.75
N LYS A 212 26.92 22.77 2.64
CA LYS A 212 28.31 23.23 2.72
C LYS A 212 28.67 24.15 1.55
N ASP A 213 28.13 23.88 0.37
CA ASP A 213 28.40 24.67 -0.83
C ASP A 213 27.63 26.01 -0.87
N ILE A 214 26.74 26.26 0.10
CA ILE A 214 26.03 27.53 0.23
C ILE A 214 26.96 28.57 0.83
N THR A 215 27.48 29.44 -0.02
CA THR A 215 28.16 30.67 0.38
C THR A 215 27.16 31.82 0.40
N PHE A 216 26.85 32.30 1.62
CA PHE A 216 26.07 33.53 1.77
C PHE A 216 26.98 34.72 1.48
N THR A 217 26.62 35.53 0.48
CA THR A 217 27.29 36.82 0.25
C THR A 217 27.17 37.70 1.49
N SER A 218 28.30 38.18 1.99
CA SER A 218 28.34 39.07 3.15
C SER A 218 27.56 40.35 2.84
N GLY A 219 26.56 40.70 3.66
CA GLY A 219 25.67 41.86 3.46
C GLY A 219 24.30 41.53 2.87
N SER A 220 24.00 40.27 2.49
CA SER A 220 22.67 39.86 2.05
C SER A 220 21.63 39.96 3.17
N SER A 221 20.45 40.51 2.84
CA SER A 221 19.31 40.56 3.75
C SER A 221 18.80 39.15 4.06
N THR A 222 18.11 38.95 5.20
CA THR A 222 17.53 37.65 5.58
C THR A 222 16.63 37.09 4.47
N GLY A 223 15.89 37.95 3.75
CA GLY A 223 15.06 37.54 2.62
C GLY A 223 15.87 36.97 1.44
N GLN A 224 16.97 37.63 1.07
CA GLN A 224 17.86 37.16 -0.01
C GLN A 224 18.57 35.85 0.35
N LYS A 225 18.94 35.67 1.62
CA LYS A 225 19.51 34.40 2.10
C LYS A 225 18.50 33.24 2.01
N VAL A 226 17.23 33.52 2.35
CA VAL A 226 16.14 32.54 2.22
C VAL A 226 15.85 32.23 0.74
N GLU A 227 15.85 33.23 -0.13
CA GLU A 227 15.69 33.03 -1.58
C GLU A 227 16.84 32.20 -2.16
N GLN A 228 18.09 32.47 -1.78
CA GLN A 228 19.26 31.70 -2.20
C GLN A 228 19.22 30.24 -1.70
N LEU A 229 18.62 30.00 -0.52
CA LEU A 229 18.37 28.66 0.02
C LEU A 229 17.25 27.91 -0.72
N LEU A 230 16.24 28.63 -1.22
CA LEU A 230 15.05 28.06 -1.86
C LEU A 230 15.17 27.93 -3.38
N THR A 231 16.24 28.45 -3.98
CA THR A 231 16.48 28.42 -5.43
C THR A 231 17.41 27.27 -5.82
N GLY A 232 17.29 26.80 -7.07
CA GLY A 232 18.18 25.79 -7.65
C GLY A 232 18.08 24.39 -7.02
N THR A 233 19.20 23.67 -6.99
CA THR A 233 19.30 22.32 -6.42
C THR A 233 19.14 22.33 -4.89
N ASN A 234 19.57 23.40 -4.23
CA ASN A 234 19.52 23.54 -2.77
C ASN A 234 18.08 23.61 -2.26
N GLY A 235 17.22 24.37 -2.96
CA GLY A 235 15.80 24.45 -2.61
C GLY A 235 15.08 23.11 -2.69
N VAL A 236 15.46 22.27 -3.67
CA VAL A 236 14.87 20.94 -3.86
C VAL A 236 15.24 19.99 -2.71
N LEU A 237 16.52 19.96 -2.33
CA LEU A 237 16.99 19.13 -1.22
C LEU A 237 16.47 19.63 0.13
N MET A 238 16.40 20.95 0.33
CA MET A 238 15.77 21.55 1.49
C MET A 238 14.29 21.17 1.58
N ALA A 239 13.55 21.28 0.47
CA ALA A 239 12.14 20.89 0.42
C ALA A 239 11.97 19.41 0.80
N ALA A 240 12.85 18.53 0.32
CA ALA A 240 12.84 17.11 0.68
C ALA A 240 13.12 16.86 2.18
N LEU A 241 14.10 17.56 2.76
CA LEU A 241 14.43 17.45 4.19
C LEU A 241 13.26 17.95 5.06
N VAL A 242 12.66 19.08 4.69
CA VAL A 242 11.49 19.64 5.39
C VAL A 242 10.29 18.69 5.24
N ALA A 243 10.06 18.12 4.06
CA ALA A 243 8.96 17.18 3.83
C ALA A 243 9.09 15.90 4.66
N THR A 244 10.30 15.36 4.74
CA THR A 244 10.59 14.05 5.35
C THR A 244 10.76 14.15 6.86
N PHE A 245 11.49 15.15 7.36
CA PHE A 245 11.82 15.29 8.77
C PHE A 245 11.16 16.52 9.41
N GLY A 246 11.31 17.69 8.76
CA GLY A 246 10.92 18.97 9.35
C GLY A 246 9.44 19.06 9.73
N ILE A 247 8.54 18.71 8.80
CA ILE A 247 7.08 18.77 9.02
C ILE A 247 6.66 17.84 10.16
N TYR A 248 7.17 16.61 10.20
CA TYR A 248 6.85 15.68 11.28
C TYR A 248 7.39 16.19 12.61
N PHE A 249 8.66 16.58 12.67
CA PHE A 249 9.29 17.10 13.87
C PHE A 249 8.54 18.34 14.42
N ILE A 250 8.31 19.36 13.59
CA ILE A 250 7.58 20.58 13.99
C ILE A 250 6.17 20.23 14.48
N SER A 251 5.45 19.35 13.75
CA SER A 251 4.11 18.92 14.15
C SER A 251 4.10 18.20 15.51
N SER A 252 5.06 17.31 15.77
CA SER A 252 5.12 16.54 17.02
C SER A 252 5.36 17.44 18.23
N PHE A 253 6.25 18.44 18.10
CA PHE A 253 6.47 19.45 19.13
C PHE A 253 5.25 20.36 19.32
N LEU A 254 4.63 20.79 18.22
CA LEU A 254 3.40 21.61 18.27
C LEU A 254 2.28 20.91 19.06
N TYR A 255 2.17 19.58 18.92
CA TYR A 255 1.15 18.77 19.60
C TYR A 255 1.57 18.22 20.96
N ARG A 256 2.79 18.56 21.42
CA ARG A 256 3.42 18.18 22.70
C ARG A 256 3.60 16.67 22.88
N ASP A 257 3.94 15.97 21.80
CA ASP A 257 4.24 14.54 21.84
C ASP A 257 5.41 14.23 20.89
N PRO A 258 6.64 14.67 21.21
CA PRO A 258 7.80 14.46 20.33
C PRO A 258 8.39 13.04 20.41
N TRP A 259 8.00 12.23 21.40
CA TRP A 259 8.74 11.00 21.71
C TRP A 259 8.75 9.96 20.61
N HIS A 260 7.66 9.86 19.83
CA HIS A 260 7.60 8.95 18.69
C HIS A 260 8.64 9.27 17.60
N MET A 261 9.14 10.51 17.51
CA MET A 261 10.21 10.90 16.59
C MET A 261 11.56 10.26 16.94
N PHE A 262 11.75 9.86 18.20
CA PHE A 262 13.00 9.26 18.66
C PHE A 262 12.85 7.75 18.86
N SER A 263 11.69 7.28 19.29
CA SER A 263 11.47 5.86 19.62
C SER A 263 10.99 5.01 18.45
N SER A 264 10.21 5.55 17.52
CA SER A 264 9.53 4.78 16.46
C SER A 264 9.83 5.26 15.04
N PHE A 265 10.13 6.54 14.87
CA PHE A 265 10.38 7.14 13.56
C PHE A 265 11.61 6.56 12.84
N PRO A 266 12.75 6.28 13.50
CA PRO A 266 13.87 5.60 12.83
C PRO A 266 13.48 4.24 12.23
N GLN A 267 12.77 3.41 12.99
CA GLN A 267 12.30 2.10 12.54
C GLN A 267 11.26 2.23 11.41
N TYR A 268 10.38 3.23 11.50
CA TYR A 268 9.45 3.56 10.44
C TYR A 268 10.16 3.93 9.13
N MET A 269 11.21 4.76 9.21
CA MET A 269 11.98 5.17 8.03
C MET A 269 12.73 4.00 7.39
N LEU A 270 13.27 3.08 8.19
CA LEU A 270 13.88 1.85 7.69
C LEU A 270 12.86 0.96 6.97
N LEU A 271 11.64 0.82 7.49
CA LEU A 271 10.60 -0.01 6.87
C LEU A 271 9.81 0.70 5.76
N ALA A 272 10.01 1.99 5.54
CA ALA A 272 9.28 2.76 4.54
C ALA A 272 9.39 2.18 3.12
N PRO A 273 10.56 1.70 2.64
CA PRO A 273 10.65 1.07 1.33
C PRO A 273 9.79 -0.20 1.22
N SER A 274 9.68 -0.96 2.31
CA SER A 274 8.86 -2.17 2.36
C SER A 274 7.37 -1.87 2.25
N PHE A 275 6.89 -0.71 2.69
CA PHE A 275 5.47 -0.34 2.56
C PHE A 275 5.04 -0.26 1.10
N THR A 276 5.94 0.16 0.20
CA THR A 276 5.68 0.18 -1.24
C THR A 276 6.04 -1.17 -1.87
N ASN A 277 7.28 -1.64 -1.72
CA ASN A 277 7.76 -2.80 -2.49
C ASN A 277 7.14 -4.12 -2.04
N VAL A 278 6.86 -4.29 -0.74
CA VAL A 278 6.30 -5.53 -0.17
C VAL A 278 4.79 -5.39 0.03
N LEU A 279 4.36 -4.43 0.85
CA LEU A 279 2.96 -4.36 1.28
C LEU A 279 2.02 -3.94 0.14
N ASN A 280 2.39 -2.91 -0.63
CA ASN A 280 1.55 -2.43 -1.73
C ASN A 280 1.48 -3.45 -2.88
N THR A 281 2.62 -4.03 -3.26
CA THR A 281 2.69 -5.13 -4.23
C THR A 281 1.80 -6.29 -3.80
N TYR A 282 1.92 -6.77 -2.56
CA TYR A 282 1.06 -7.84 -2.06
C TYR A 282 -0.42 -7.46 -2.08
N ALA A 283 -0.75 -6.22 -1.71
CA ALA A 283 -2.13 -5.73 -1.70
C ALA A 283 -2.77 -5.76 -3.10
N PHE A 284 -2.10 -5.18 -4.10
CA PHE A 284 -2.61 -5.10 -5.47
C PHE A 284 -2.70 -6.48 -6.13
N CYS A 285 -1.67 -7.34 -5.95
CA CYS A 285 -1.69 -8.73 -6.39
C CYS A 285 -2.80 -9.57 -5.73
N ASN A 286 -3.34 -9.12 -4.58
CA ASN A 286 -4.42 -9.79 -3.87
C ASN A 286 -5.70 -8.95 -3.78
N LEU A 287 -5.97 -8.08 -4.76
CA LEU A 287 -7.19 -7.25 -4.79
C LEU A 287 -8.48 -8.05 -4.96
N HIS A 288 -8.40 -9.22 -5.60
CA HIS A 288 -9.49 -10.18 -5.69
C HIS A 288 -9.87 -10.82 -4.34
N ASP A 289 -8.92 -10.91 -3.40
CA ASP A 289 -9.16 -11.41 -2.07
C ASP A 289 -9.87 -10.32 -1.26
N VAL A 290 -11.13 -10.56 -0.89
CA VAL A 290 -11.93 -9.67 -0.05
C VAL A 290 -12.22 -10.30 1.31
N SER A 291 -11.41 -11.28 1.72
CA SER A 291 -11.50 -11.88 3.05
C SER A 291 -11.22 -10.83 4.12
N TRP A 292 -12.06 -10.83 5.15
CA TRP A 292 -11.93 -9.89 6.26
C TRP A 292 -10.77 -10.26 7.20
N GLY A 293 -10.44 -11.55 7.33
CA GLY A 293 -9.38 -12.07 8.19
C GLY A 293 -9.50 -11.57 9.64
N THR A 294 -10.41 -12.16 10.42
CA THR A 294 -10.43 -11.96 11.89
C THR A 294 -9.33 -12.81 12.53
N LYS A 295 -8.65 -12.31 13.57
CA LYS A 295 -7.67 -13.09 14.35
C LYS A 295 -8.33 -14.42 14.74
N GLY A 296 -7.81 -15.55 14.24
CA GLY A 296 -8.31 -16.91 14.54
C GLY A 296 -9.41 -17.49 13.63
N SER A 297 -9.93 -16.80 12.61
CA SER A 297 -11.06 -17.32 11.79
C SER A 297 -10.68 -18.01 10.49
N ASP A 298 -9.40 -18.16 10.18
CA ASP A 298 -8.99 -18.84 8.94
C ASP A 298 -9.05 -20.36 9.20
N LYS A 299 -10.22 -20.95 9.01
CA LYS A 299 -10.27 -22.38 8.71
C LYS A 299 -9.53 -22.55 7.38
N ALA A 300 -8.43 -23.31 7.41
CA ALA A 300 -7.94 -23.92 6.18
C ALA A 300 -9.11 -24.67 5.55
N ASP A 301 -9.28 -24.63 4.24
CA ASP A 301 -10.19 -25.54 3.56
C ASP A 301 -9.71 -26.97 3.88
N VAL A 302 -10.34 -27.58 4.86
CA VAL A 302 -10.05 -28.96 5.25
C VAL A 302 -10.67 -29.82 4.16
N LEU A 303 -9.82 -30.43 3.34
CA LEU A 303 -10.23 -31.55 2.49
C LEU A 303 -10.94 -32.59 3.36
N PRO A 304 -11.99 -33.27 2.85
CA PRO A 304 -12.76 -34.21 3.65
C PRO A 304 -11.85 -35.33 4.14
N SER A 305 -11.50 -35.27 5.43
CA SER A 305 -10.75 -36.34 6.08
C SER A 305 -11.69 -37.52 6.29
N VAL A 306 -11.44 -38.62 5.58
CA VAL A 306 -12.10 -39.90 5.85
C VAL A 306 -11.74 -40.32 7.27
N SER A 307 -12.74 -40.37 8.16
CA SER A 307 -12.58 -40.85 9.52
C SER A 307 -12.35 -42.36 9.50
N SER A 308 -11.12 -42.80 9.75
CA SER A 308 -10.84 -44.20 10.10
C SER A 308 -10.88 -44.34 11.62
N THR A 309 -11.86 -45.08 12.13
CA THR A 309 -11.96 -45.41 13.55
C THR A 309 -11.00 -46.57 13.84
N LYS A 310 -9.88 -46.29 14.52
CA LYS A 310 -9.08 -47.33 15.18
C LYS A 310 -9.47 -47.40 16.65
N LYS A 311 -9.85 -48.58 17.14
CA LYS A 311 -9.80 -48.89 18.58
C LYS A 311 -8.43 -49.52 18.88
N GLU A 312 -7.82 -49.07 19.96
CA GLU A 312 -6.49 -49.50 20.42
C GLU A 312 -6.49 -50.97 20.86
N GLY A 313 -5.44 -51.72 20.47
CA GLY A 313 -4.92 -52.82 21.29
C GLY A 313 -5.32 -54.27 20.95
N ALA A 314 -5.97 -54.56 19.82
CA ALA A 314 -6.23 -55.96 19.43
C ALA A 314 -5.82 -56.23 17.97
N ALA A 315 -5.26 -57.42 17.72
CA ALA A 315 -4.95 -57.93 16.39
C ALA A 315 -6.22 -57.87 15.52
N ALA A 316 -6.06 -57.49 14.24
CA ALA A 316 -7.16 -57.41 13.28
C ALA A 316 -7.75 -58.80 13.05
N VAL A 317 -8.77 -59.14 13.83
CA VAL A 317 -9.69 -60.23 13.49
C VAL A 317 -10.68 -59.63 12.51
N VAL A 318 -10.58 -60.04 11.26
CA VAL A 318 -11.64 -59.83 10.27
C VAL A 318 -12.79 -60.69 10.75
N GLU A 319 -13.81 -60.08 11.38
CA GLU A 319 -15.12 -60.72 11.43
C GLU A 319 -15.61 -60.78 9.99
N ASP A 320 -15.51 -61.96 9.38
CA ASP A 320 -16.28 -62.28 8.20
C ASP A 320 -17.76 -62.27 8.62
N THR A 321 -18.37 -61.09 8.61
CA THR A 321 -19.82 -60.99 8.61
C THR A 321 -20.29 -61.68 7.33
N GLU A 322 -20.80 -62.90 7.46
CA GLU A 322 -21.58 -63.57 6.42
C GLU A 322 -22.77 -62.66 6.10
N LYS A 323 -22.60 -61.81 5.08
CA LYS A 323 -23.71 -61.04 4.53
C LYS A 323 -24.65 -62.00 3.86
N ILE A 324 -25.95 -61.81 4.09
CA ILE A 324 -27.01 -62.55 3.43
C ILE A 324 -26.80 -62.37 1.91
N GLN A 325 -26.86 -63.48 1.15
CA GLN A 325 -26.60 -63.47 -0.30
C GLN A 325 -27.44 -62.41 -1.05
N GLU A 326 -28.67 -62.17 -0.60
CA GLU A 326 -29.56 -61.13 -1.14
C GLU A 326 -28.97 -59.72 -1.04
N ASP A 327 -28.27 -59.38 0.06
CA ASP A 327 -27.62 -58.08 0.23
C ASP A 327 -26.39 -57.94 -0.67
N ILE A 328 -25.68 -59.06 -0.91
CA ILE A 328 -24.55 -59.12 -1.83
C ILE A 328 -25.03 -58.90 -3.26
N ASP A 329 -26.11 -59.58 -3.64
CA ASP A 329 -26.71 -59.50 -4.97
C ASP A 329 -27.31 -58.10 -5.21
N ALA A 330 -27.97 -57.51 -4.21
CA ALA A 330 -28.50 -56.14 -4.30
C ALA A 330 -27.38 -55.09 -4.46
N ALA A 331 -26.29 -55.22 -3.69
CA ALA A 331 -25.13 -54.34 -3.83
C ALA A 331 -24.42 -54.54 -5.18
N PHE A 332 -24.33 -55.78 -5.65
CA PHE A 332 -23.78 -56.10 -6.97
C PHE A 332 -24.64 -55.51 -8.09
N GLU A 333 -25.97 -55.65 -8.01
CA GLU A 333 -26.91 -55.10 -8.97
C GLU A 333 -26.85 -53.56 -9.00
N GLU A 334 -26.75 -52.90 -7.85
CA GLU A 334 -26.56 -51.44 -7.77
C GLU A 334 -25.25 -51.02 -8.43
N THR A 335 -24.16 -51.76 -8.17
CA THR A 335 -22.84 -51.47 -8.72
C THR A 335 -22.79 -51.67 -10.23
N VAL A 336 -23.40 -52.75 -10.74
CA VAL A 336 -23.52 -53.05 -12.17
C VAL A 336 -24.41 -52.01 -12.85
N LYS A 337 -25.56 -51.66 -12.26
CA LYS A 337 -26.42 -50.58 -12.78
C LYS A 337 -25.64 -49.27 -12.89
N ARG A 338 -24.85 -48.91 -11.88
CA ARG A 338 -24.00 -47.71 -11.91
C ARG A 338 -22.91 -47.78 -12.98
N ALA A 339 -22.30 -48.95 -13.18
CA ALA A 339 -21.25 -49.17 -14.17
C ALA A 339 -21.77 -49.20 -15.62
N VAL A 340 -22.98 -49.72 -15.83
CA VAL A 340 -23.64 -49.82 -17.15
C VAL A 340 -24.41 -48.54 -17.52
N THR A 341 -24.75 -47.70 -16.53
CA THR A 341 -25.36 -46.40 -16.79
C THR A 341 -24.40 -45.56 -17.62
N LYS A 342 -24.75 -45.38 -18.90
CA LYS A 342 -24.01 -44.56 -19.84
C LYS A 342 -23.90 -43.15 -19.26
N ILE A 343 -22.68 -42.71 -18.95
CA ILE A 343 -22.43 -41.36 -18.44
C ILE A 343 -22.80 -40.39 -19.56
N GLU A 344 -23.99 -39.81 -19.49
CA GLU A 344 -24.33 -38.64 -20.29
C GLU A 344 -23.47 -37.49 -19.77
N VAL A 345 -22.30 -37.31 -20.39
CA VAL A 345 -21.50 -36.10 -20.21
C VAL A 345 -22.29 -34.98 -20.87
N LYS A 346 -23.23 -34.40 -20.11
CA LYS A 346 -23.72 -33.06 -20.45
C LYS A 346 -22.50 -32.16 -20.37
N GLU A 347 -21.99 -31.77 -21.54
CA GLU A 347 -21.02 -30.69 -21.65
C GLU A 347 -21.68 -29.42 -21.12
N VAL A 348 -21.65 -29.26 -19.80
CA VAL A 348 -22.00 -28.00 -19.17
C VAL A 348 -20.89 -27.06 -19.60
N ILE A 349 -21.21 -26.16 -20.52
CA ILE A 349 -20.32 -25.05 -20.89
C ILE A 349 -19.91 -24.38 -19.58
N GLU A 350 -18.65 -24.53 -19.18
CA GLU A 350 -18.10 -23.89 -18.00
C GLU A 350 -18.15 -22.39 -18.23
N LYS A 351 -19.18 -21.75 -17.69
CA LYS A 351 -19.28 -20.29 -17.69
C LYS A 351 -18.32 -19.76 -16.61
N PRO A 352 -17.54 -18.72 -16.90
CA PRO A 352 -16.66 -18.10 -15.91
C PRO A 352 -17.43 -17.80 -14.64
N THR A 353 -16.92 -18.28 -13.50
CA THR A 353 -17.55 -17.99 -12.21
C THR A 353 -17.33 -16.52 -11.84
N ALA A 354 -18.10 -16.02 -10.87
CA ALA A 354 -17.87 -14.68 -10.34
C ALA A 354 -16.45 -14.53 -9.74
N ASP A 355 -15.85 -15.63 -9.27
CA ASP A 355 -14.48 -15.63 -8.75
C ASP A 355 -13.45 -15.49 -9.89
N ASP A 356 -13.66 -16.18 -11.01
CA ASP A 356 -12.82 -16.06 -12.21
C ASP A 356 -12.85 -14.64 -12.78
N SER A 357 -14.02 -14.01 -12.76
CA SER A 357 -14.18 -12.61 -13.15
C SER A 357 -13.37 -11.67 -12.23
N ASN A 358 -13.39 -11.88 -10.92
CA ASN A 358 -12.62 -11.07 -9.95
C ASN A 358 -11.11 -11.25 -10.13
N LYS A 359 -10.65 -12.50 -10.34
CA LYS A 359 -9.25 -12.82 -10.63
C LYS A 359 -8.80 -12.17 -11.94
N THR A 360 -9.65 -12.19 -12.97
CA THR A 360 -9.38 -11.55 -14.26
C THR A 360 -9.27 -10.03 -14.13
N PHE A 361 -10.19 -9.39 -13.39
CA PHE A 361 -10.11 -7.95 -13.11
C PHE A 361 -8.81 -7.60 -12.40
N ARG A 362 -8.45 -8.35 -11.34
CA ARG A 362 -7.17 -8.18 -10.66
C ARG A 362 -6.00 -8.31 -11.63
N THR A 363 -5.94 -9.38 -12.42
CA THR A 363 -4.80 -9.60 -13.34
C THR A 363 -4.65 -8.45 -14.32
N ARG A 364 -5.74 -7.92 -14.89
CA ARG A 364 -5.69 -6.76 -15.80
C ARG A 364 -5.25 -5.48 -15.09
N LEU A 365 -5.79 -5.22 -13.89
CA LEU A 365 -5.43 -4.05 -13.10
C LEU A 365 -3.94 -4.07 -12.70
N VAL A 366 -3.48 -5.21 -12.18
CA VAL A 366 -2.08 -5.40 -11.77
C VAL A 366 -1.15 -5.32 -12.98
N ALA A 367 -1.52 -5.90 -14.12
CA ALA A 367 -0.73 -5.77 -15.35
C ALA A 367 -0.63 -4.31 -15.80
N CYS A 368 -1.74 -3.56 -15.83
CA CYS A 368 -1.73 -2.14 -16.18
C CYS A 368 -0.88 -1.31 -15.18
N TRP A 369 -1.03 -1.56 -13.88
CA TRP A 369 -0.26 -0.91 -12.83
C TRP A 369 1.24 -1.20 -12.95
N MET A 370 1.61 -2.47 -13.11
CA MET A 370 3.00 -2.91 -13.23
C MET A 370 3.66 -2.38 -14.51
N LEU A 371 2.99 -2.49 -15.66
CA LEU A 371 3.50 -2.01 -16.94
C LEU A 371 3.63 -0.49 -16.97
N SER A 372 2.69 0.26 -16.37
CA SER A 372 2.80 1.72 -16.30
C SER A 372 3.94 2.17 -15.38
N ASN A 373 4.18 1.49 -14.25
CA ASN A 373 5.34 1.75 -13.39
C ASN A 373 6.66 1.38 -14.08
N ALA A 374 6.73 0.22 -14.72
CA ALA A 374 7.92 -0.22 -15.46
C ALA A 374 8.24 0.73 -16.63
N ALA A 375 7.22 1.15 -17.38
CA ALA A 375 7.37 2.12 -18.46
C ALA A 375 7.92 3.44 -17.94
N LEU A 376 7.40 3.95 -16.81
CA LEU A 376 7.92 5.16 -16.19
C LEU A 376 9.38 5.01 -15.75
N ALA A 377 9.75 3.90 -15.11
CA ALA A 377 11.13 3.64 -14.70
C ALA A 377 12.08 3.62 -15.91
N VAL A 378 11.74 2.85 -16.95
CA VAL A 378 12.55 2.74 -18.17
C VAL A 378 12.66 4.06 -18.93
N LEU A 379 11.56 4.83 -19.00
CA LEU A 379 11.56 6.13 -19.68
C LEU A 379 12.44 7.17 -18.99
N ILE A 380 12.63 7.08 -17.67
CA ILE A 380 13.49 7.99 -16.92
C ILE A 380 14.93 7.50 -16.89
N GLU A 381 15.15 6.19 -16.79
CA GLU A 381 16.49 5.61 -16.81
C GLU A 381 17.13 5.66 -18.21
N GLN A 382 16.35 5.59 -19.28
CA GLN A 382 16.81 5.65 -20.69
C GLN A 382 18.08 4.87 -21.00
N THR A 383 18.21 3.66 -20.49
CA THR A 383 19.34 2.76 -20.77
C THR A 383 19.32 2.41 -22.27
N ASN A 384 20.13 3.12 -23.08
CA ASN A 384 20.33 2.92 -24.53
C ASN A 384 19.27 3.48 -25.49
N GLY A 385 18.64 4.61 -25.19
CA GLY A 385 17.83 5.32 -26.18
C GLY A 385 18.67 5.78 -27.39
N TYR A 386 18.33 5.34 -28.60
CA TYR A 386 19.03 5.75 -29.83
C TYR A 386 19.06 7.28 -29.93
N GLY A 387 20.26 7.87 -29.92
CA GLY A 387 20.46 9.32 -30.03
C GLY A 387 20.42 10.11 -28.71
N VAL A 388 20.28 9.46 -27.55
CA VAL A 388 20.38 10.13 -26.24
C VAL A 388 21.83 10.08 -25.76
N THR A 389 22.41 11.25 -25.49
CA THR A 389 23.74 11.35 -24.87
C THR A 389 23.66 11.19 -23.34
N GLU A 390 24.73 10.72 -22.69
CA GLU A 390 24.80 10.58 -21.22
C GLU A 390 24.43 11.88 -20.49
N VAL A 391 24.82 13.03 -21.05
CA VAL A 391 24.49 14.35 -20.50
C VAL A 391 22.98 14.63 -20.52
N GLN A 392 22.29 14.25 -21.60
CA GLN A 392 20.84 14.38 -21.71
C GLN A 392 20.11 13.45 -20.74
N GLN A 393 20.58 12.20 -20.62
CA GLN A 393 20.03 11.22 -19.67
C GLN A 393 20.12 11.74 -18.22
N LYS A 394 21.30 12.18 -17.78
CA LYS A 394 21.49 12.79 -16.45
C LYS A 394 20.59 14.01 -16.24
N LYS A 395 20.37 14.82 -17.28
CA LYS A 395 19.46 15.98 -17.19
C LYS A 395 18.00 15.56 -16.98
N ILE A 396 17.54 14.51 -17.68
CA ILE A 396 16.18 13.97 -17.51
C ILE A 396 15.99 13.42 -16.11
N GLN A 397 16.90 12.55 -15.65
CA GLN A 397 16.89 11.99 -14.30
C GLN A 397 16.86 13.07 -13.22
N ASN A 398 17.76 14.06 -13.32
CA ASN A 398 17.80 15.18 -12.37
C ASN A 398 16.51 16.01 -12.39
N THR A 399 15.92 16.25 -13.56
CA THR A 399 14.66 16.99 -13.67
C THR A 399 13.52 16.22 -13.04
N TYR A 400 13.44 14.92 -13.32
CA TYR A 400 12.40 14.05 -12.77
C TYR A 400 12.52 13.90 -11.24
N PHE A 401 13.74 13.72 -10.74
CA PHE A 401 14.02 13.68 -9.31
C PHE A 401 13.57 14.97 -8.61
N ARG A 402 13.84 16.14 -9.20
CA ARG A 402 13.34 17.43 -8.69
C ARG A 402 11.82 17.48 -8.62
N VAL A 403 11.13 16.96 -9.65
CA VAL A 403 9.66 16.89 -9.66
C VAL A 403 9.15 15.99 -8.53
N ILE A 404 9.75 14.81 -8.31
CA ILE A 404 9.35 13.91 -7.21
C ILE A 404 9.44 14.62 -5.86
N LEU A 405 10.56 15.30 -5.59
CA LEU A 405 10.79 15.96 -4.30
C LEU A 405 9.83 17.13 -4.07
N TRP A 406 9.57 17.95 -5.10
CA TRP A 406 8.59 19.03 -5.00
C TRP A 406 7.16 18.52 -4.85
N CYS A 407 6.78 17.46 -5.56
CA CYS A 407 5.47 16.81 -5.39
C CYS A 407 5.32 16.26 -3.97
N THR A 408 6.35 15.58 -3.45
CA THR A 408 6.37 15.04 -2.09
C THR A 408 6.25 16.15 -1.04
N PHE A 409 7.01 17.24 -1.21
CA PHE A 409 6.91 18.41 -0.36
C PHE A 409 5.53 19.05 -0.42
N GLY A 410 4.97 19.26 -1.62
CA GLY A 410 3.64 19.84 -1.80
C GLY A 410 2.54 19.02 -1.12
N LEU A 411 2.55 17.69 -1.30
CA LEU A 411 1.60 16.78 -0.65
C LEU A 411 1.72 16.81 0.88
N SER A 412 2.95 16.80 1.41
CA SER A 412 3.19 16.92 2.84
C SER A 412 2.80 18.29 3.39
N MET A 413 3.02 19.36 2.63
CA MET A 413 2.68 20.72 3.02
C MET A 413 1.17 20.93 3.12
N VAL A 414 0.36 20.35 2.21
CA VAL A 414 -1.11 20.38 2.32
C VAL A 414 -1.57 19.72 3.63
N ARG A 415 -0.98 18.58 4.01
CA ARG A 415 -1.27 17.93 5.30
C ARG A 415 -0.86 18.80 6.48
N PHE A 416 0.31 19.43 6.39
CA PHE A 416 0.80 20.33 7.44
C PHE A 416 -0.08 21.56 7.61
N ILE A 417 -0.54 22.19 6.53
CA ILE A 417 -1.50 23.31 6.57
C ILE A 417 -2.79 22.88 7.26
N GLY A 418 -3.32 21.69 6.93
CA GLY A 418 -4.48 21.13 7.62
C GLY A 418 -4.24 20.89 9.11
N CYS A 419 -3.05 20.40 9.48
CA CYS A 419 -2.60 20.22 10.85
C CYS A 419 -2.52 21.54 11.62
N LEU A 420 -1.96 22.58 11.01
CA LEU A 420 -1.88 23.93 11.58
C LEU A 420 -3.27 24.55 11.73
N TYR A 421 -4.13 24.42 10.72
CA TYR A 421 -5.51 24.91 10.79
C TYR A 421 -6.28 24.27 11.95
N TYR A 422 -6.17 22.94 12.13
CA TYR A 422 -6.76 22.26 13.27
C TYR A 422 -6.20 22.75 14.60
N PHE A 423 -4.87 22.89 14.70
CA PHE A 423 -4.21 23.36 15.91
C PHE A 423 -4.65 24.77 16.30
N LEU A 424 -4.64 25.70 15.34
CA LEU A 424 -5.08 27.08 15.52
C LEU A 424 -6.55 27.12 15.94
N ARG A 425 -7.45 26.45 15.21
CA ARG A 425 -8.88 26.38 15.56
C ARG A 425 -9.10 25.80 16.96
N ARG A 426 -8.32 24.79 17.36
CA ARG A 426 -8.46 24.17 18.68
C ARG A 426 -7.99 25.07 19.82
N ASN A 427 -6.91 25.83 19.62
CA ASN A 427 -6.28 26.62 20.69
C ASN A 427 -6.74 28.09 20.73
N LEU A 428 -7.12 28.70 19.61
CA LEU A 428 -7.66 30.08 19.59
C LEU A 428 -8.98 30.20 20.35
N PHE A 429 -9.85 29.19 20.24
CA PHE A 429 -11.14 29.18 20.93
C PHE A 429 -11.12 28.46 22.28
N ARG A 430 -9.94 28.21 22.86
CA ARG A 430 -9.81 27.48 24.12
C ARG A 430 -10.36 28.28 25.31
N MET A 431 -10.23 29.61 25.28
CA MET A 431 -10.83 30.51 26.27
C MET A 431 -12.33 30.74 26.06
N CYS A 432 -12.84 30.57 24.83
CA CYS A 432 -14.24 30.79 24.49
C CYS A 432 -15.09 29.50 24.49
N ARG A 433 -14.46 28.33 24.66
CA ARG A 433 -15.18 27.06 24.84
C ARG A 433 -15.61 26.94 26.29
N ARG A 434 -16.88 27.27 26.53
CA ARG A 434 -17.60 26.86 27.74
C ARG A 434 -17.50 25.34 27.86
N ASN A 435 -16.94 24.85 28.96
CA ASN A 435 -16.85 23.41 29.26
C ASN A 435 -18.23 22.77 29.28
#